data_AF-A0AA38F8Q7-F1
#
_entry.id   AF-A0AA38F8Q7-F1
#
_cell.length_a   1.000
_cell.length_b   1.000
_cell.length_c   1.000
_cell.angle_alpha   90.00
_cell.angle_beta   90.00
_cell.angle_gamma   90.00
#
_symmetry.space_group_name_H-M   'P 1'
#
loop_
_entity.id
_entity.type
_entity.pdbx_description
1 polymer ?
#
loop_
_entity_poly.entity_id
_entity_poly.type
_entity_poly.pdbx_seq_one_letter_code
_entity_poly.pdbx_strand_id
1 'polypeptide(L)'
;MTSSSTAICELCKQELTCPHKSRRGNTCGLPLPMLCNSGHPHIKCCCQHCYSNLRTKAWWYHKQASRLTDEEMQLNRLIASQEVNLRTLINKNQSLTSAIKNSTQENEFLKSALKSLEERIQFLTTWDSVPGYDTSGDVTLYTPDGGCFLAHRSILSGRSMVFKAMLNSGMKESRSMEVQLHDVNKEAVSIFLKFMYKGEVDAKDFEEDVEKKSEMIVRLCQQYQIDFLLSTFQTFIVDNVISFENLDSMITMADMYQLDVVKTAIKDSTRWSIQKLSFPN
;
A
#
# COMPACT_ATOMS: atom_id res chain seq x y z
N MET A 1 61.93 -73.29 -43.74
CA MET A 1 61.14 -72.04 -43.72
C MET A 1 59.80 -72.34 -43.08
N THR A 2 59.57 -71.88 -41.84
CA THR A 2 58.29 -72.04 -41.15
C THR A 2 57.29 -71.06 -41.75
N SER A 3 56.29 -71.54 -42.48
CA SER A 3 55.19 -70.71 -42.98
C SER A 3 54.30 -70.30 -41.81
N SER A 4 54.51 -69.11 -41.27
CA SER A 4 53.50 -68.45 -40.42
C SER A 4 52.35 -68.04 -41.32
N SER A 5 51.14 -68.55 -41.06
CA SER A 5 49.92 -68.04 -41.69
C SER A 5 49.67 -66.61 -41.19
N THR A 6 49.90 -65.63 -42.06
CA THR A 6 49.51 -64.23 -41.82
C THR A 6 48.13 -63.99 -42.42
N ALA A 7 47.26 -63.33 -41.67
CA ALA A 7 45.98 -62.80 -42.15
C ALA A 7 46.00 -61.27 -42.01
N ILE A 8 45.24 -60.53 -42.82
CA ILE A 8 45.21 -59.05 -42.70
C ILE A 8 43.92 -58.64 -42.01
N CYS A 9 44.02 -57.81 -40.97
CA CYS A 9 42.85 -57.23 -40.32
C CYS A 9 42.07 -56.37 -41.32
N GLU A 10 40.80 -56.69 -41.58
CA GLU A 10 40.00 -55.99 -42.58
C GLU A 10 39.83 -54.49 -42.26
N LEU A 11 39.93 -54.11 -40.98
CA LEU A 11 39.67 -52.75 -40.46
C LEU A 11 40.90 -51.82 -40.46
N CYS A 12 42.05 -52.27 -39.94
CA CYS A 12 43.28 -51.45 -39.90
C CYS A 12 44.37 -51.89 -40.87
N LYS A 13 44.13 -52.96 -41.63
CA LYS A 13 45.08 -53.54 -42.60
C LYS A 13 46.42 -54.01 -42.00
N GLN A 14 46.52 -54.16 -40.67
CA GLN A 14 47.70 -54.77 -40.02
C GLN A 14 47.71 -56.29 -40.20
N GLU A 15 48.91 -56.87 -40.34
CA GLU A 15 49.11 -58.32 -40.35
C GLU A 15 48.86 -58.93 -38.96
N LEU A 16 48.04 -59.98 -38.95
CA LEU A 16 47.73 -60.85 -37.85
C LEU A 16 48.58 -62.10 -37.96
N THR A 17 49.41 -62.36 -36.95
CA THR A 17 50.18 -63.58 -36.84
C THR A 17 49.42 -64.58 -35.97
N CYS A 18 49.20 -65.79 -36.49
CA CYS A 18 48.61 -66.87 -35.69
C CYS A 18 49.62 -67.29 -34.60
N PRO A 19 49.24 -67.27 -33.30
CA PRO A 19 50.15 -67.65 -32.21
C PRO A 19 50.47 -69.16 -32.21
N HIS A 20 49.74 -69.97 -32.98
CA HIS A 20 49.99 -71.40 -33.10
C HIS A 20 51.12 -71.67 -34.12
N LYS A 21 52.26 -72.16 -33.64
CA LYS A 21 53.22 -72.86 -34.49
C LYS A 21 52.58 -74.18 -34.94
N SER A 22 52.12 -74.23 -36.19
CA SER A 22 51.67 -75.47 -36.84
C SER A 22 52.78 -76.53 -36.76
N ARG A 23 52.63 -77.51 -35.87
CA ARG A 23 53.46 -78.72 -35.89
C ARG A 23 52.86 -79.63 -36.97
N ARG A 24 53.52 -79.61 -38.14
CA ARG A 24 53.26 -80.37 -39.38
C ARG A 24 52.51 -79.58 -40.44
N GLY A 25 53.27 -78.97 -41.34
CA GLY A 25 53.14 -79.13 -42.81
C GLY A 25 51.84 -78.77 -43.53
N ASN A 26 50.77 -78.36 -42.85
CA ASN A 26 49.50 -77.99 -43.47
C ASN A 26 49.21 -76.52 -43.18
N THR A 27 48.88 -75.80 -44.26
CA THR A 27 48.17 -74.52 -44.25
C THR A 27 46.93 -74.63 -43.36
N CYS A 28 46.57 -73.56 -42.62
CA CYS A 28 45.36 -73.55 -41.81
C CYS A 28 44.12 -73.54 -42.72
N GLY A 29 43.71 -74.71 -43.21
CA GLY A 29 42.58 -74.90 -44.11
C GLY A 29 41.22 -74.87 -43.43
N LEU A 30 40.92 -73.84 -42.63
CA LEU A 30 39.57 -73.63 -42.09
C LEU A 30 39.15 -72.17 -42.24
N PRO A 31 38.16 -71.84 -43.10
CA PRO A 31 37.63 -70.49 -43.24
C PRO A 31 36.41 -70.29 -42.34
N LEU A 32 36.50 -70.68 -41.06
CA LEU A 32 35.35 -70.54 -40.15
C LEU A 32 35.79 -69.99 -38.78
N PRO A 33 35.09 -68.96 -38.28
CA PRO A 33 35.44 -68.34 -37.01
C PRO A 33 35.10 -69.29 -35.86
N MET A 34 36.13 -69.77 -35.15
CA MET A 34 36.00 -70.69 -34.01
C MET A 34 35.36 -69.98 -32.83
N LEU A 35 34.16 -70.42 -32.39
CA LEU A 35 33.48 -69.95 -31.17
C LEU A 35 34.47 -69.80 -30.01
N CYS A 36 34.57 -68.60 -29.44
CA CYS A 36 35.12 -68.44 -28.10
C CYS A 36 34.17 -69.13 -27.12
N ASN A 37 34.69 -69.81 -26.10
CA ASN A 37 33.96 -70.60 -25.09
C ASN A 37 32.88 -69.84 -24.28
N SER A 38 32.54 -68.60 -24.65
CA SER A 38 31.54 -67.74 -24.01
C SER A 38 30.27 -67.49 -24.85
N GLY A 39 30.06 -68.20 -25.97
CA GLY A 39 28.71 -68.39 -26.53
C GLY A 39 28.03 -67.22 -27.26
N HIS A 40 28.77 -66.27 -27.84
CA HIS A 40 28.21 -65.21 -28.70
C HIS A 40 28.70 -65.32 -30.16
N PRO A 41 27.88 -64.89 -31.17
CA PRO A 41 28.24 -64.96 -32.58
C PRO A 41 29.45 -64.08 -32.93
N HIS A 42 30.30 -64.57 -33.83
CA HIS A 42 31.50 -63.85 -34.29
C HIS A 42 31.16 -62.62 -35.11
N ILE A 43 31.25 -61.46 -34.47
CA ILE A 43 31.65 -60.23 -35.16
C ILE A 43 32.99 -60.55 -35.84
N LYS A 44 33.07 -60.42 -37.18
CA LYS A 44 34.28 -60.64 -38.00
C LYS A 44 35.56 -60.35 -37.21
N CYS A 45 36.46 -61.34 -37.08
CA CYS A 45 37.66 -61.27 -36.25
C CYS A 45 38.45 -59.98 -36.48
N CYS A 46 38.36 -59.09 -35.49
CA CYS A 46 39.06 -57.82 -35.43
C CYS A 46 40.41 -58.06 -34.71
N CYS A 47 41.52 -57.45 -35.16
CA CYS A 47 42.79 -57.60 -34.43
C CYS A 47 42.69 -57.04 -33.01
N GLN A 48 43.50 -57.52 -32.07
CA GLN A 48 43.47 -57.10 -30.67
C GLN A 48 43.58 -55.57 -30.51
N HIS A 49 44.35 -54.92 -31.39
CA HIS A 49 44.47 -53.46 -31.44
C HIS A 49 43.15 -52.77 -31.83
N CYS A 50 42.50 -53.22 -32.91
CA CYS A 50 41.21 -52.67 -33.33
C CYS A 50 40.06 -53.02 -32.36
N TYR A 51 40.04 -54.23 -31.78
CA TYR A 51 39.06 -54.59 -30.76
C TYR A 51 39.19 -53.72 -29.52
N SER A 52 40.43 -53.48 -29.05
CA SER A 52 40.68 -52.58 -27.92
C SER A 52 40.26 -51.14 -28.23
N ASN A 53 40.55 -50.64 -29.44
CA ASN A 53 40.12 -49.30 -29.87
C ASN A 53 38.59 -49.17 -29.98
N LEU A 54 37.90 -50.15 -30.59
CA LEU A 54 36.44 -50.18 -30.68
C LEU A 54 35.79 -50.29 -29.30
N ARG A 55 36.33 -51.13 -28.41
CA ARG A 55 35.86 -51.25 -27.02
C ARG A 55 36.01 -49.94 -26.24
N THR A 56 37.16 -49.26 -26.38
CA THR A 56 37.38 -47.96 -25.73
C THR A 56 36.45 -46.88 -26.28
N LYS A 57 36.22 -46.83 -27.59
CA LYS A 57 35.23 -45.91 -28.20
C LYS A 57 33.81 -46.23 -27.74
N ALA A 58 33.40 -47.51 -27.74
CA ALA A 58 32.09 -47.94 -27.27
C ALA A 58 31.87 -47.59 -25.79
N TRP A 59 32.89 -47.81 -24.94
CA TRP A 59 32.85 -47.38 -23.54
C TRP A 59 32.75 -45.86 -23.40
N TRP A 60 33.49 -45.09 -24.21
CA TRP A 60 33.41 -43.62 -24.20
C TRP A 60 32.02 -43.14 -24.61
N TYR A 61 31.44 -43.67 -25.68
CA TYR A 61 30.07 -43.34 -26.10
C TYR A 61 29.05 -43.74 -25.04
N HIS A 62 29.16 -44.92 -24.43
CA HIS A 62 28.29 -45.33 -23.33
C HIS A 62 28.39 -44.37 -22.14
N LYS A 63 29.60 -43.96 -21.75
CA LYS A 63 29.83 -43.01 -20.65
C LYS A 63 29.25 -41.63 -20.96
N GLN A 64 29.37 -41.15 -22.21
CA GLN A 64 28.74 -39.90 -22.64
C GLN A 64 27.22 -40.00 -22.66
N ALA A 65 26.66 -41.11 -23.16
CA ALA A 65 25.22 -41.34 -23.12
C ALA A 65 24.69 -41.37 -21.68
N SER A 66 25.41 -42.02 -20.75
CA SER A 66 25.04 -42.05 -19.32
C SER A 66 25.06 -40.65 -18.69
N ARG A 67 26.05 -39.81 -19.04
CA ARG A 67 26.10 -38.42 -18.58
C ARG A 67 24.93 -37.59 -19.10
N LEU A 68 24.60 -37.73 -20.38
CA LEU A 68 23.45 -37.04 -20.97
C LEU A 68 22.14 -37.45 -20.28
N THR A 69 21.97 -38.73 -19.95
CA THR A 69 20.78 -39.19 -19.20
C THR A 69 20.74 -38.63 -17.78
N ASP A 70 21.88 -38.47 -17.10
CA ASP A 70 21.94 -37.85 -15.77
C ASP A 70 21.57 -36.36 -15.84
N GLU A 71 22.10 -35.62 -16.82
CA GLU A 71 21.78 -34.21 -17.06
C GLU A 71 20.30 -34.02 -17.40
N GLU A 72 19.73 -34.89 -18.25
CA GLU A 72 18.30 -34.89 -18.57
C GLU A 72 17.46 -35.15 -17.31
N MET A 73 17.86 -36.10 -16.46
CA MET A 73 17.17 -36.38 -15.20
C MET A 73 17.23 -35.20 -14.23
N GLN A 74 18.35 -34.46 -14.19
CA GLN A 74 18.47 -33.24 -13.39
C GLN A 74 17.56 -32.13 -13.92
N LEU A 75 17.55 -31.93 -15.24
CA LEU A 75 16.70 -30.93 -15.89
C LEU A 75 15.22 -31.22 -15.65
N ASN A 76 14.79 -32.47 -15.79
CA ASN A 76 13.40 -32.89 -15.54
C ASN A 76 12.98 -32.66 -14.08
N ARG A 77 13.88 -32.89 -13.11
CA ARG A 77 13.60 -32.55 -11.70
C ARG A 77 13.43 -31.04 -11.48
N LEU A 78 14.26 -30.23 -12.14
CA LEU A 78 14.16 -28.77 -12.04
C LEU A 78 12.84 -28.26 -12.66
N ILE A 79 12.46 -28.78 -13.84
CA ILE A 79 11.19 -28.46 -14.50
C ILE A 79 10.01 -28.80 -13.58
N ALA A 80 9.97 -30.00 -13.02
CA ALA A 80 8.91 -30.41 -12.11
C ALA A 80 8.81 -29.50 -10.87
N SER A 81 9.95 -29.08 -10.29
CA SER A 81 9.96 -28.13 -9.18
C SER A 81 9.45 -26.75 -9.59
N GLN A 82 9.81 -26.27 -10.78
CA GLN A 82 9.35 -24.97 -11.29
C GLN A 82 7.84 -24.98 -11.59
N GLU A 83 7.30 -26.09 -12.12
CA GLU A 83 5.86 -26.25 -12.34
C GLU A 83 5.05 -26.14 -11.05
N VAL A 84 5.52 -26.74 -9.95
CA VAL A 84 4.86 -26.63 -8.64
C VAL A 84 4.88 -25.18 -8.13
N ASN A 85 6.01 -24.48 -8.28
CA ASN A 85 6.12 -23.07 -7.91
C ASN A 85 5.18 -22.19 -8.74
N LEU A 86 5.12 -22.40 -10.05
CA LEU A 86 4.22 -21.69 -10.95
C LEU A 86 2.75 -21.90 -10.58
N ARG A 87 2.33 -23.16 -10.31
CA ARG A 87 0.97 -23.45 -9.85
C ARG A 87 0.64 -22.73 -8.54
N THR A 88 1.57 -22.73 -7.60
CA THR A 88 1.40 -22.02 -6.32
C THR A 88 1.23 -20.52 -6.53
N LEU A 89 2.02 -19.92 -7.41
CA LEU A 89 1.91 -18.50 -7.76
C LEU A 89 0.59 -18.18 -8.47
N ILE A 90 0.12 -19.04 -9.36
CA ILE A 90 -1.17 -18.89 -10.04
C ILE A 90 -2.31 -18.88 -9.02
N ASN A 91 -2.32 -19.84 -8.08
CA ASN A 91 -3.34 -19.90 -7.03
C ASN A 91 -3.32 -18.65 -6.14
N LYS A 92 -2.12 -18.18 -5.75
CA LYS A 92 -1.96 -16.92 -5.01
C LYS A 92 -2.49 -15.72 -5.79
N ASN A 93 -2.16 -15.61 -7.07
CA ASN A 93 -2.66 -14.55 -7.94
C ASN A 93 -4.18 -14.57 -8.07
N GLN A 94 -4.80 -15.75 -8.23
CA GLN A 94 -6.26 -15.86 -8.28
C GLN A 94 -6.91 -15.42 -6.98
N SER A 95 -6.35 -15.83 -5.83
CA SER A 95 -6.82 -15.38 -4.51
C SER A 95 -6.71 -13.87 -4.37
N LEU A 96 -5.57 -13.28 -4.75
CA LEU A 96 -5.37 -11.83 -4.73
C LEU A 96 -6.35 -11.09 -5.64
N THR A 97 -6.57 -11.57 -6.85
CA THR A 97 -7.55 -10.99 -7.78
C THR A 97 -8.96 -10.99 -7.19
N SER A 98 -9.35 -12.07 -6.53
CA SER A 98 -10.66 -12.14 -5.87
C SER A 98 -10.79 -11.16 -4.70
N ALA A 99 -9.72 -11.02 -3.89
CA ALA A 99 -9.68 -10.06 -2.79
C ALA A 99 -9.76 -8.62 -3.31
N ILE A 100 -8.98 -8.28 -4.35
CA ILE A 100 -9.02 -6.97 -5.00
C ILE A 100 -10.43 -6.67 -5.52
N LYS A 101 -11.09 -7.65 -6.16
CA LYS A 101 -12.45 -7.49 -6.66
C LYS A 101 -13.44 -7.15 -5.54
N ASN A 102 -13.37 -7.88 -4.42
CA ASN A 102 -14.23 -7.62 -3.26
C ASN A 102 -13.98 -6.20 -2.70
N SER A 103 -12.72 -5.81 -2.49
CA SER A 103 -12.38 -4.47 -2.01
C SER A 103 -12.81 -3.37 -2.99
N THR A 104 -12.74 -3.59 -4.31
CA THR A 104 -13.25 -2.61 -5.28
C THR A 104 -14.76 -2.44 -5.19
N GLN A 105 -15.51 -3.52 -4.97
CA GLN A 105 -16.96 -3.47 -4.80
C GLN A 105 -17.36 -2.73 -3.51
N GLU A 106 -16.64 -2.98 -2.41
CA GLU A 106 -16.83 -2.25 -1.14
C GLU A 106 -16.55 -0.75 -1.31
N ASN A 107 -15.48 -0.39 -2.02
CA ASN A 107 -15.15 1.01 -2.30
C ASN A 107 -16.23 1.71 -3.12
N GLU A 108 -16.79 1.06 -4.15
CA GLU A 108 -17.90 1.63 -4.93
C GLU A 108 -19.16 1.82 -4.09
N PHE A 109 -19.46 0.87 -3.19
CA PHE A 109 -20.56 1.03 -2.23
C PHE A 109 -20.33 2.24 -1.32
N LEU A 110 -19.14 2.39 -0.74
CA LEU A 110 -18.79 3.52 0.12
C LEU A 110 -18.88 4.86 -0.62
N LYS A 111 -18.39 4.95 -1.87
CA LYS A 111 -18.54 6.16 -2.70
C LYS A 111 -20.00 6.53 -2.91
N SER A 112 -20.87 5.56 -3.18
CA SER A 112 -22.29 5.81 -3.37
C SER A 112 -22.97 6.31 -2.09
N ALA A 113 -22.58 5.76 -0.93
CA ALA A 113 -23.08 6.19 0.37
C ALA A 113 -22.60 7.61 0.74
N LEU A 114 -21.33 7.92 0.48
CA LEU A 114 -20.76 9.26 0.66
C LEU A 114 -21.50 10.29 -0.19
N LYS A 115 -21.71 10.02 -1.47
CA LYS A 115 -22.48 10.91 -2.35
C LYS A 115 -23.90 11.18 -1.82
N SER A 116 -24.60 10.14 -1.38
CA SER A 116 -25.93 10.30 -0.78
C SER A 116 -25.90 11.13 0.50
N LEU A 117 -24.86 10.99 1.31
CA LEU A 117 -24.69 11.79 2.52
C LEU A 117 -24.39 13.25 2.19
N GLU A 118 -23.52 13.52 1.22
CA GLU A 118 -23.21 14.85 0.71
C GLU A 118 -24.46 15.57 0.21
N GLU A 119 -25.30 14.91 -0.58
CA GLU A 119 -26.58 15.46 -1.07
C GLU A 119 -27.53 15.81 0.09
N ARG A 120 -27.60 14.97 1.13
CA ARG A 120 -28.42 15.24 2.33
C ARG A 120 -27.86 16.39 3.16
N ILE A 121 -26.54 16.46 3.32
CA ILE A 121 -25.89 17.57 4.02
C ILE A 121 -26.16 18.85 3.24
N GLN A 122 -25.97 18.85 1.92
CA GLN A 122 -26.22 20.00 1.06
C GLN A 122 -27.68 20.48 1.19
N PHE A 123 -28.66 19.58 1.18
CA PHE A 123 -30.05 19.96 1.43
C PHE A 123 -30.25 20.65 2.79
N LEU A 124 -29.60 20.15 3.85
CA LEU A 124 -29.71 20.71 5.20
C LEU A 124 -28.94 22.02 5.39
N THR A 125 -27.88 22.24 4.60
CA THR A 125 -27.00 23.42 4.67
C THR A 125 -27.34 24.49 3.63
N THR A 126 -28.25 24.21 2.68
CA THR A 126 -28.80 25.20 1.73
C THR A 126 -29.75 26.14 2.47
N TRP A 127 -29.15 27.03 3.26
CA TRP A 127 -29.78 28.27 3.68
C TRP A 127 -29.20 29.34 2.75
N ASP A 128 -30.03 29.86 1.84
CA ASP A 128 -29.64 30.81 0.77
C ASP A 128 -29.04 32.12 1.29
N SER A 129 -29.07 32.32 2.60
CA SER A 129 -28.76 33.55 3.28
C SER A 129 -27.43 33.47 4.03
N VAL A 130 -26.48 34.29 3.57
CA VAL A 130 -25.30 34.65 4.36
C VAL A 130 -25.78 35.27 5.68
N PRO A 131 -25.29 34.80 6.85
CA PRO A 131 -25.65 35.41 8.14
C PRO A 131 -25.42 36.93 8.11
N GLY A 132 -26.47 37.70 8.45
CA GLY A 132 -26.45 39.17 8.37
C GLY A 132 -27.09 39.79 7.11
N TYR A 133 -27.42 39.00 6.07
CA TYR A 133 -28.18 39.47 4.89
C TYR A 133 -29.50 38.73 4.68
N ASP A 134 -29.84 37.78 5.56
CA ASP A 134 -31.16 37.16 5.59
C ASP A 134 -32.21 38.18 6.01
N THR A 135 -33.34 38.23 5.32
CA THR A 135 -34.49 39.07 5.71
C THR A 135 -35.51 38.32 6.56
N SER A 136 -35.34 37.00 6.72
CA SER A 136 -36.28 36.11 7.41
C SER A 136 -35.90 35.75 8.86
N GLY A 137 -34.76 36.24 9.35
CA GLY A 137 -34.36 36.02 10.73
C GLY A 137 -35.29 36.69 11.74
N ASP A 138 -35.38 36.07 12.91
CA ASP A 138 -36.30 36.42 14.01
C ASP A 138 -35.55 36.76 15.32
N VAL A 139 -34.23 36.93 15.24
CA VAL A 139 -33.38 37.45 16.32
C VAL A 139 -32.18 38.20 15.75
N THR A 140 -31.82 39.31 16.39
CA THR A 140 -30.68 40.14 16.00
C THR A 140 -29.56 40.05 17.04
N LEU A 141 -28.33 39.74 16.59
CA LEU A 141 -27.13 39.79 17.43
C LEU A 141 -26.38 41.10 17.19
N TYR A 142 -26.01 41.77 18.27
CA TYR A 142 -25.26 43.03 18.25
C TYR A 142 -23.86 42.83 18.79
N THR A 143 -22.87 43.40 18.13
CA THR A 143 -21.48 43.41 18.58
C THR A 143 -21.07 44.78 19.12
N PRO A 144 -20.08 44.86 20.02
CA PRO A 144 -19.62 46.13 20.60
C PRO A 144 -19.07 47.12 19.57
N ASP A 145 -18.55 46.63 18.43
CA ASP A 145 -18.07 47.43 17.30
C ASP A 145 -19.19 47.89 16.35
N GLY A 146 -20.45 47.79 16.77
CA GLY A 146 -21.62 48.26 16.03
C GLY A 146 -22.10 47.31 14.93
N GLY A 147 -21.57 46.08 14.87
CA GLY A 147 -22.07 45.03 13.99
C GLY A 147 -23.46 44.56 14.40
N CYS A 148 -24.27 44.19 13.41
CA CYS A 148 -25.64 43.75 13.57
C CYS A 148 -25.88 42.55 12.65
N PHE A 149 -26.33 41.43 13.21
CA PHE A 149 -26.53 40.18 12.48
C PHE A 149 -27.93 39.65 12.72
N LEU A 150 -28.75 39.64 11.66
CA LEU A 150 -30.03 38.96 11.68
C LEU A 150 -29.83 37.44 11.53
N ALA A 151 -30.46 36.66 12.41
CA ALA A 151 -30.31 35.20 12.50
C ALA A 151 -31.63 34.51 12.92
N HIS A 152 -31.61 33.17 12.96
CA HIS A 152 -32.77 32.35 13.33
C HIS A 152 -32.64 31.76 14.73
N ARG A 153 -33.64 32.00 15.56
CA ARG A 153 -33.75 31.46 16.92
C ARG A 153 -33.75 29.94 16.93
N SER A 154 -34.40 29.31 15.94
CA SER A 154 -34.48 27.85 15.81
C SER A 154 -33.09 27.22 15.64
N ILE A 155 -32.23 27.82 14.81
CA ILE A 155 -30.86 27.35 14.56
C ILE A 155 -30.00 27.57 15.79
N LEU A 156 -29.99 28.78 16.34
CA LEU A 156 -29.19 29.11 17.53
C LEU A 156 -29.59 28.23 18.73
N SER A 157 -30.89 28.09 19.00
CA SER A 157 -31.41 27.25 20.08
C SER A 157 -31.18 25.76 19.85
N GLY A 158 -31.15 25.31 18.58
CA GLY A 158 -30.89 23.92 18.24
C GLY A 158 -29.43 23.52 18.46
N ARG A 159 -28.50 24.48 18.38
CA ARG A 159 -27.06 24.25 18.45
C ARG A 159 -26.40 24.69 19.75
N SER A 160 -27.11 25.42 20.62
CA SER A 160 -26.60 25.91 21.89
C SER A 160 -27.68 25.84 22.97
N MET A 161 -27.36 25.17 24.09
CA MET A 161 -28.25 25.15 25.26
C MET A 161 -28.42 26.54 25.88
N VAL A 162 -27.37 27.38 25.82
CA VAL A 162 -27.40 28.74 26.33
C VAL A 162 -28.33 29.62 25.49
N PHE A 163 -28.21 29.59 24.15
CA PHE A 163 -29.16 30.30 23.29
C PHE A 163 -30.57 29.76 23.45
N LYS A 164 -30.74 28.44 23.58
CA LYS A 164 -32.06 27.83 23.83
C LYS A 164 -32.70 28.36 25.11
N ALA A 165 -31.94 28.43 26.20
CA ALA A 165 -32.44 28.97 27.46
C ALA A 165 -32.73 30.47 27.32
N MET A 166 -31.77 31.25 26.81
CA MET A 166 -31.86 32.70 26.64
C MET A 166 -33.07 33.12 25.79
N LEU A 167 -33.31 32.41 24.69
CA LEU A 167 -34.34 32.77 23.72
C LEU A 167 -35.72 32.19 24.06
N ASN A 168 -35.84 31.22 24.99
CA ASN A 168 -37.12 30.58 25.32
C ASN A 168 -37.56 30.77 26.79
N SER A 169 -36.77 31.45 27.63
CA SER A 169 -37.03 31.59 29.08
C SER A 169 -38.03 32.67 29.48
N GLY A 170 -38.60 33.44 28.54
CA GLY A 170 -39.44 34.59 28.88
C GLY A 170 -38.65 35.78 29.46
N MET A 171 -37.32 35.78 29.37
CA MET A 171 -36.43 36.89 29.77
C MET A 171 -36.38 38.02 28.73
N LYS A 172 -35.62 39.09 28.99
CA LYS A 172 -35.58 40.31 28.15
C LYS A 172 -35.29 39.96 26.69
N GLU A 173 -34.30 39.11 26.47
CA GLU A 173 -33.81 38.65 25.17
C GLU A 173 -34.90 37.90 24.38
N SER A 174 -35.70 37.07 25.08
CA SER A 174 -36.84 36.37 24.45
C SER A 174 -37.99 37.29 24.03
N ARG A 175 -38.06 38.52 24.59
CA ARG A 175 -39.08 39.53 24.28
C ARG A 175 -38.58 40.59 23.29
N SER A 176 -37.34 41.04 23.44
CA SER A 176 -36.74 42.04 22.56
C SER A 176 -36.31 41.46 21.22
N MET A 177 -36.07 40.14 21.15
CA MET A 177 -35.49 39.49 19.97
C MET A 177 -34.08 40.04 19.64
N GLU A 178 -33.36 40.50 20.66
CA GLU A 178 -32.04 41.11 20.55
C GLU A 178 -31.08 40.44 21.53
N VAL A 179 -29.89 40.07 21.06
CA VAL A 179 -28.80 39.52 21.88
C VAL A 179 -27.59 40.44 21.77
N GLN A 180 -27.07 40.88 22.91
CA GLN A 180 -25.84 41.66 22.99
C GLN A 180 -24.66 40.72 23.19
N LEU A 181 -23.71 40.75 22.26
CA LEU A 181 -22.45 40.01 22.35
C LEU A 181 -21.39 40.90 23.00
N HIS A 182 -20.48 40.29 23.76
CA HIS A 182 -19.43 40.99 24.48
C HIS A 182 -18.06 40.47 24.06
N ASP A 183 -17.08 41.38 24.02
CA ASP A 183 -15.66 41.10 23.71
C ASP A 183 -15.40 40.32 22.41
N VAL A 184 -16.25 40.53 21.39
CA VAL A 184 -16.12 39.92 20.08
C VAL A 184 -16.39 40.95 18.99
N ASN A 185 -15.66 40.89 17.87
CA ASN A 185 -15.86 41.78 16.73
C ASN A 185 -16.85 41.18 15.71
N LYS A 186 -17.30 42.01 14.77
CA LYS A 186 -18.22 41.59 13.70
C LYS A 186 -17.69 40.43 12.85
N GLU A 187 -16.37 40.36 12.62
CA GLU A 187 -15.76 39.33 11.78
C GLU A 187 -15.84 37.95 12.42
N ALA A 188 -15.45 37.84 13.70
CA ALA A 188 -15.55 36.60 14.45
C ALA A 188 -17.02 36.13 14.59
N VAL A 189 -17.97 37.05 14.76
CA VAL A 189 -19.40 36.68 14.80
C VAL A 189 -19.90 36.18 13.45
N SER A 190 -19.45 36.77 12.34
CA SER A 190 -19.77 36.27 11.00
C SER A 190 -19.28 34.82 10.81
N ILE A 191 -18.04 34.54 11.19
CA ILE A 191 -17.45 33.19 11.13
C ILE A 191 -18.21 32.21 12.03
N PHE A 192 -18.47 32.62 13.28
CA PHE A 192 -19.24 31.83 14.24
C PHE A 192 -20.63 31.47 13.71
N LEU A 193 -21.35 32.45 13.15
CA LEU A 193 -22.67 32.21 12.57
C LEU A 193 -22.60 31.34 11.31
N LYS A 194 -21.61 31.52 10.42
CA LYS A 194 -21.40 30.62 9.27
C LYS A 194 -21.27 29.17 9.75
N PHE A 195 -20.49 28.92 10.80
CA PHE A 195 -20.38 27.60 11.38
C PHE A 195 -21.70 27.10 11.96
N MET A 196 -22.43 27.94 12.71
CA MET A 196 -23.71 27.56 13.29
C MET A 196 -24.73 27.07 12.24
N TYR A 197 -24.66 27.62 11.02
CA TYR A 197 -25.52 27.23 9.92
C TYR A 197 -24.97 26.04 9.13
N LYS A 198 -23.68 26.06 8.78
CA LYS A 198 -23.07 25.07 7.87
C LYS A 198 -22.43 23.87 8.56
N GLY A 199 -22.00 24.04 9.81
CA GLY A 199 -21.26 23.04 10.58
C GLY A 199 -19.79 22.90 10.15
N GLU A 200 -19.28 23.84 9.35
CA GLU A 200 -17.94 23.79 8.76
C GLU A 200 -17.18 25.10 9.00
N VAL A 201 -15.85 24.98 9.08
CA VAL A 201 -14.91 26.09 9.20
C VAL A 201 -14.19 26.26 7.86
N ASP A 202 -14.24 27.46 7.29
CA ASP A 202 -13.51 27.76 6.05
C ASP A 202 -12.13 28.34 6.40
N ALA A 203 -11.06 27.72 5.89
CA ALA A 203 -9.70 28.20 6.10
C ALA A 203 -9.49 29.65 5.63
N LYS A 204 -10.24 30.07 4.61
CA LYS A 204 -10.16 31.43 4.05
C LYS A 204 -10.60 32.51 5.06
N ASP A 205 -11.47 32.16 6.00
CA ASP A 205 -11.90 33.10 7.03
C ASP A 205 -10.77 33.46 8.03
N PHE A 206 -9.68 32.67 8.01
CA PHE A 206 -8.51 32.76 8.89
C PHE A 206 -7.22 33.08 8.11
N GLU A 207 -7.29 33.80 7.00
CA GLU A 207 -6.07 34.25 6.29
C GLU A 207 -5.33 35.38 7.04
N GLU A 208 -6.07 36.18 7.83
CA GLU A 208 -5.56 37.32 8.60
C GLU A 208 -6.03 37.28 10.06
N ASP A 209 -5.22 37.81 10.97
CA ASP A 209 -5.50 37.90 12.43
C ASP A 209 -5.93 36.55 13.05
N VAL A 210 -5.27 35.46 12.62
CA VAL A 210 -5.66 34.08 12.94
C VAL A 210 -5.72 33.84 14.43
N GLU A 211 -4.76 34.37 15.19
CA GLU A 211 -4.69 34.16 16.63
C GLU A 211 -5.87 34.79 17.35
N LYS A 212 -6.18 36.05 17.03
CA LYS A 212 -7.29 36.79 17.65
C LYS A 212 -8.63 36.20 17.26
N LYS A 213 -8.82 35.86 15.98
CA LYS A 213 -10.06 35.21 15.51
C LYS A 213 -10.24 33.86 16.19
N SER A 214 -9.18 33.06 16.28
CA SER A 214 -9.24 31.75 16.95
C SER A 214 -9.62 31.88 18.42
N GLU A 215 -9.01 32.82 19.14
CA GLU A 215 -9.37 33.11 20.53
C GLU A 215 -10.85 33.52 20.67
N MET A 216 -11.32 34.46 19.86
CA MET A 216 -12.71 34.92 19.89
C MET A 216 -13.71 33.79 19.60
N ILE A 217 -13.41 32.93 18.63
CA ILE A 217 -14.26 31.77 18.31
C ILE A 217 -14.29 30.79 19.49
N VAL A 218 -13.14 30.42 20.05
CA VAL A 218 -13.08 29.52 21.22
C VAL A 218 -13.91 30.06 22.37
N ARG A 219 -13.80 31.35 22.67
CA ARG A 219 -14.59 32.02 23.72
C ARG A 219 -16.07 31.92 23.45
N LEU A 220 -16.53 32.23 22.24
CA LEU A 220 -17.93 32.12 21.86
C LEU A 220 -18.44 30.68 22.03
N CYS A 221 -17.65 29.68 21.63
CA CYS A 221 -18.05 28.28 21.74
C CYS A 221 -18.25 27.87 23.20
N GLN A 222 -17.34 28.27 24.09
CA GLN A 222 -17.42 27.96 25.51
C GLN A 222 -18.55 28.74 26.20
N GLN A 223 -18.66 30.05 25.91
CA GLN A 223 -19.68 30.92 26.46
C GLN A 223 -21.10 30.42 26.13
N TYR A 224 -21.31 29.99 24.88
CA TYR A 224 -22.59 29.49 24.42
C TYR A 224 -22.72 27.96 24.48
N GLN A 225 -21.75 27.26 25.07
CA GLN A 225 -21.75 25.80 25.26
C GLN A 225 -22.06 25.03 23.98
N ILE A 226 -21.21 25.20 22.98
CA ILE A 226 -21.31 24.59 21.65
C ILE A 226 -20.17 23.60 21.45
N ASP A 227 -20.23 22.48 22.16
CA ASP A 227 -19.12 21.52 22.25
C ASP A 227 -18.70 20.95 20.89
N PHE A 228 -19.69 20.65 20.02
CA PHE A 228 -19.41 20.17 18.68
C PHE A 228 -18.55 21.16 17.88
N LEU A 229 -18.91 22.45 17.91
CA LEU A 229 -18.13 23.50 17.25
C LEU A 229 -16.74 23.61 17.88
N LEU A 230 -16.63 23.58 19.21
CA LEU A 230 -15.34 23.66 19.89
C LEU A 230 -14.42 22.50 19.52
N SER A 231 -14.93 21.28 19.43
CA SER A 231 -14.16 20.11 19.00
C SER A 231 -13.73 20.21 17.54
N THR A 232 -14.64 20.55 16.63
CA THR A 232 -14.31 20.72 15.20
C THR A 232 -13.30 21.84 14.99
N PHE A 233 -13.44 22.96 15.71
CA PHE A 233 -12.53 24.08 15.61
C PHE A 233 -11.13 23.75 16.17
N GLN A 234 -11.03 22.97 17.25
CA GLN A 234 -9.73 22.49 17.74
C GLN A 234 -9.00 21.63 16.71
N THR A 235 -9.70 20.71 16.03
CA THR A 235 -9.11 19.94 14.93
C THR A 235 -8.66 20.87 13.79
N PHE A 236 -9.48 21.84 13.41
CA PHE A 236 -9.12 22.82 12.39
C PHE A 236 -7.86 23.62 12.77
N ILE A 237 -7.72 24.04 14.04
CA ILE A 237 -6.52 24.74 14.53
C ILE A 237 -5.29 23.85 14.33
N VAL A 238 -5.37 22.59 14.76
CA VAL A 238 -4.26 21.64 14.66
C VAL A 238 -3.82 21.42 13.22
N ASP A 239 -4.79 21.27 12.31
CA ASP A 239 -4.50 20.88 10.93
C ASP A 239 -4.09 22.07 10.04
N ASN A 240 -4.57 23.29 10.33
CA ASN A 240 -4.46 24.42 9.39
C ASN A 240 -3.87 25.71 9.98
N VAL A 241 -3.88 25.89 11.30
CA VAL A 241 -3.51 27.17 11.92
C VAL A 241 -2.13 27.13 12.57
N ILE A 242 -1.78 26.02 13.23
CA ILE A 242 -0.50 25.93 13.95
C ILE A 242 0.67 26.03 12.98
N SER A 243 1.54 27.01 13.22
CA SER A 243 2.80 27.20 12.51
C SER A 243 3.93 27.49 13.51
N PHE A 244 5.17 27.51 13.04
CA PHE A 244 6.30 27.91 13.90
C PHE A 244 6.22 29.38 14.34
N GLU A 245 5.55 30.23 13.55
CA GLU A 245 5.50 31.67 13.79
C GLU A 245 4.49 32.04 14.90
N ASN A 246 3.39 31.30 14.99
CA ASN A 246 2.31 31.55 15.95
C ASN A 246 2.28 30.55 17.12
N LEU A 247 3.33 29.74 17.27
CA LEU A 247 3.35 28.64 18.24
C LEU A 247 3.16 29.10 19.70
N ASP A 248 3.82 30.20 20.08
CA ASP A 248 3.81 30.73 21.45
C ASP A 248 2.45 31.34 21.82
N SER A 249 1.83 32.06 20.90
CA SER A 249 0.50 32.60 21.08
C SER A 249 -0.55 31.48 21.11
N MET A 250 -0.42 30.48 20.24
CA MET A 250 -1.32 29.32 20.21
C MET A 250 -1.24 28.48 21.49
N ILE A 251 -0.04 28.20 22.02
CA ILE A 251 0.08 27.43 23.27
C ILE A 251 -0.48 28.21 24.46
N THR A 252 -0.23 29.52 24.51
CA THR A 252 -0.77 30.39 25.56
C THR A 252 -2.29 30.42 25.53
N MET A 253 -2.89 30.56 24.35
CA MET A 253 -4.34 30.46 24.16
C MET A 253 -4.86 29.09 24.59
N ALA A 254 -4.24 28.00 24.12
CA ALA A 254 -4.65 26.66 24.46
C ALA A 254 -4.60 26.42 25.98
N ASP A 255 -3.58 26.96 26.66
CA ASP A 255 -3.46 26.93 28.12
C ASP A 255 -4.56 27.71 28.83
N MET A 256 -4.81 28.94 28.38
CA MET A 256 -5.83 29.82 28.94
C MET A 256 -7.24 29.23 28.86
N TYR A 257 -7.59 28.65 27.71
CA TYR A 257 -8.93 28.13 27.43
C TYR A 257 -9.07 26.61 27.60
N GLN A 258 -8.05 25.95 28.18
CA GLN A 258 -8.05 24.50 28.47
C GLN A 258 -8.30 23.62 27.23
N LEU A 259 -7.63 23.94 26.11
CA LEU A 259 -7.74 23.21 24.85
C LEU A 259 -6.71 22.07 24.77
N ASP A 260 -6.93 20.99 25.50
CA ASP A 260 -5.93 19.91 25.68
C ASP A 260 -5.50 19.23 24.38
N VAL A 261 -6.40 19.15 23.39
CA VAL A 261 -6.10 18.60 22.05
C VAL A 261 -5.03 19.44 21.36
N VAL A 262 -5.22 20.76 21.36
CA VAL A 262 -4.28 21.72 20.75
C VAL A 262 -2.96 21.72 21.50
N LYS A 263 -2.98 21.72 22.84
CA LYS A 263 -1.75 21.66 23.66
C LYS A 263 -0.92 20.43 23.34
N THR A 264 -1.56 19.27 23.26
CA THR A 264 -0.88 18.00 22.99
C THR A 264 -0.26 18.01 21.60
N ALA A 265 -1.00 18.48 20.59
CA ALA A 265 -0.50 18.60 19.23
C ALA A 265 0.74 19.52 19.13
N ILE A 266 0.72 20.68 19.80
CA ILE A 266 1.86 21.60 19.86
C ILE A 266 3.09 20.95 20.52
N LYS A 267 2.88 20.24 21.64
CA LYS A 267 3.96 19.54 22.37
C LYS A 267 4.58 18.43 21.53
N ASP A 268 3.76 17.68 20.79
CA ASP A 268 4.25 16.59 19.94
C ASP A 268 5.01 17.13 18.72
N SER A 269 4.52 18.21 18.10
CA SER A 269 5.18 18.90 17.00
C SER A 269 6.56 19.45 17.41
N THR A 270 6.63 20.15 18.54
CA THR A 270 7.90 20.70 19.07
C THR A 270 8.89 19.60 19.45
N ARG A 271 8.42 18.53 20.10
CA ARG A 271 9.25 17.37 20.46
C ARG A 271 9.87 16.72 19.23
N TRP A 272 9.07 16.54 18.17
CA TRP A 272 9.55 16.00 16.90
C TRP A 272 10.63 16.91 16.30
N SER A 273 10.44 18.23 16.30
CA SER A 273 11.40 19.17 15.69
C SER A 273 12.73 19.20 16.44
N ILE A 274 12.70 19.16 17.77
CA ILE A 274 13.90 19.09 18.62
C ILE A 274 14.67 17.79 18.38
N GLN A 275 13.98 16.65 18.28
CA GLN A 275 14.62 15.37 17.97
C GLN A 275 15.34 15.40 16.61
N LYS A 276 14.73 16.02 15.60
CA LYS A 276 15.35 16.15 14.27
C LYS A 276 16.61 17.03 14.28
N LEU A 277 16.63 18.09 15.08
CA LEU A 277 17.81 18.96 15.25
C LEU A 277 18.92 18.31 16.08
N SER A 278 18.58 17.37 16.95
CA SER A 278 19.53 16.65 17.82
C SER A 278 20.29 15.54 17.08
N PHE A 279 19.77 15.09 15.92
CA PHE A 279 20.39 14.11 15.04
C PHE A 279 20.41 14.63 13.59
N PRO A 280 21.21 15.66 13.28
CA PRO A 280 21.44 16.05 11.89
C PRO A 280 22.23 14.93 11.20
N ASN A 281 21.67 14.38 10.12
CA ASN A 281 22.36 13.43 9.23
C ASN A 281 23.68 14.01 8.70
#